data_AF-A0A6I1KBT4-F1
#
_entry.id   AF-A0A6I1KBT4-F1
#
_cell.length_a   1.000
_cell.length_b   1.000
_cell.length_c   1.000
_cell.angle_alpha   90.00
_cell.angle_beta   90.00
_cell.angle_gamma   90.00
#
_symmetry.space_group_name_H-M   'P 1'
#
loop_
_entity.id
_entity.type
_entity.pdbx_description
1 polymer ?
#
loop_
_entity_poly.entity_id
_entity_poly.type
_entity_poly.pdbx_seq_one_letter_code
_entity_poly.pdbx_strand_id
1 'polypeptide(L)'
;MKILAHVLALIVLAASGCSSLQPGSDPVVVNAERTIEMARVTLDAFTRFEFNNRARLDAAAPAVGQAAEKIRRHAPEWFASALRLKAAYKDNRSQDNQANLLTAIAVLQQASAEAAALTAAHQ
;
A
#
# COMPACT_ATOMS: atom_id res chain seq x y z
N MET A 1 9.12 26.70 -25.87
CA MET A 1 9.30 26.95 -24.41
C MET A 1 8.28 26.26 -23.48
N LYS A 2 7.21 25.60 -23.97
CA LYS A 2 6.23 24.91 -23.11
C LYS A 2 6.59 23.45 -22.75
N ILE A 3 7.47 22.82 -23.52
CA ILE A 3 7.86 21.40 -23.34
C ILE A 3 8.89 21.26 -22.19
N LEU A 4 9.70 22.29 -21.93
CA LEU A 4 10.70 22.29 -20.85
C LEU A 4 10.06 22.30 -19.45
N ALA A 5 8.85 22.85 -19.32
CA ALA A 5 8.14 22.96 -18.03
C ALA A 5 7.56 21.63 -17.54
N HIS A 6 7.29 20.68 -18.44
CA HIS A 6 6.67 19.39 -18.08
C HIS A 6 7.69 18.35 -17.63
N VAL A 7 8.93 18.44 -18.12
CA VAL A 7 10.03 17.57 -17.69
C VAL A 7 10.51 17.95 -16.28
N LEU A 8 10.46 19.24 -15.92
CA LEU A 8 10.87 19.72 -14.60
C LEU A 8 9.89 19.31 -13.49
N ALA A 9 8.59 19.16 -13.81
CA ALA A 9 7.58 18.74 -12.85
C ALA A 9 7.68 17.24 -12.47
N LEU A 10 8.14 16.38 -13.40
CA LEU A 10 8.31 14.95 -13.12
C LEU A 10 9.49 14.66 -12.16
N ILE A 11 10.53 15.50 -12.17
CA ILE A 11 11.72 15.31 -11.32
C ILE A 11 11.43 15.67 -9.86
N VAL A 12 10.50 16.61 -9.61
CA VAL A 12 10.15 17.04 -8.24
C VAL A 12 9.34 15.96 -7.50
N LEU A 13 8.51 15.16 -8.18
CA LEU A 13 7.77 14.07 -7.53
C LEU A 13 8.65 12.86 -7.17
N ALA A 14 9.84 12.73 -7.76
CA ALA A 14 10.78 11.66 -7.42
C ALA A 14 11.61 11.96 -6.15
N ALA A 15 11.67 13.22 -5.70
CA ALA A 15 12.50 13.64 -4.57
C ALA A 15 11.82 13.51 -3.19
N SER A 16 10.50 13.31 -3.13
CA SER A 16 9.74 13.16 -1.88
C SER A 16 9.87 11.77 -1.22
N GLY A 17 10.65 10.85 -1.78
CA GLY A 17 10.81 9.48 -1.26
C GLY A 17 11.91 9.28 -0.22
N CYS A 18 12.81 10.25 -0.02
CA CYS A 18 13.97 10.09 0.86
C CYS A 18 13.71 10.68 2.26
N SER A 19 12.79 10.09 3.04
CA SER A 19 12.73 10.42 4.47
C SER A 19 13.90 9.74 5.18
N SER A 20 14.90 10.51 5.64
CA SER A 20 15.92 10.00 6.55
C SER A 20 15.27 9.60 7.88
N LEU A 21 15.56 8.39 8.39
CA LEU A 21 15.11 7.96 9.71
C LEU A 21 15.72 8.86 10.79
N GLN A 22 14.92 9.37 11.72
CA GLN A 22 15.45 10.15 12.83
C GLN A 22 16.37 9.27 13.71
N PRO A 23 17.55 9.74 14.12
CA PRO A 23 18.47 8.96 14.96
C PRO A 23 17.76 8.39 16.19
N GLY A 24 17.96 7.09 16.45
CA GLY A 24 17.30 6.37 17.55
C GLY A 24 15.92 5.77 17.22
N SER A 25 15.39 5.99 16.01
CA SER A 25 14.16 5.33 15.56
C SER A 25 14.41 3.88 15.20
N ASP A 26 13.48 3.00 15.59
CA ASP A 26 13.49 1.59 15.20
C ASP A 26 13.08 1.45 13.72
N PRO A 27 13.99 1.01 12.83
CA PRO A 27 13.71 0.94 11.40
C PRO A 27 12.59 -0.05 11.07
N VAL A 28 12.39 -1.10 11.87
CA VAL A 28 11.32 -2.07 11.65
C VAL A 28 9.96 -1.42 11.87
N VAL A 29 9.82 -0.69 12.98
CA VAL A 29 8.57 0.02 13.32
C VAL A 29 8.26 1.09 12.27
N VAL A 30 9.26 1.90 11.91
CA VAL A 30 9.04 3.00 10.94
C VAL A 30 8.68 2.45 9.56
N ASN A 31 9.34 1.40 9.09
CA ASN A 31 9.02 0.80 7.79
C ASN A 31 7.64 0.13 7.81
N ALA A 32 7.25 -0.51 8.91
CA ALA A 32 5.91 -1.06 9.08
C ALA A 32 4.84 0.03 9.03
N GLU A 33 5.02 1.14 9.73
CA GLU A 33 4.08 2.28 9.73
C GLU A 33 3.93 2.90 8.34
N ARG A 34 5.05 3.16 7.66
CA ARG A 34 5.05 3.64 6.28
C ARG A 34 4.26 2.69 5.38
N THR A 35 4.50 1.39 5.49
CA THR A 35 3.86 0.39 4.62
C THR A 35 2.36 0.28 4.89
N ILE A 36 1.95 0.30 6.16
CA ILE A 36 0.53 0.30 6.55
C ILE A 36 -0.19 1.50 5.93
N GLU A 37 0.38 2.70 6.03
CA GLU A 37 -0.25 3.90 5.48
C GLU A 37 -0.27 3.91 3.95
N MET A 38 0.83 3.53 3.30
CA MET A 38 0.88 3.41 1.84
C MET A 38 -0.14 2.39 1.32
N ALA A 39 -0.28 1.26 2.00
CA ALA A 39 -1.28 0.26 1.63
C ALA A 39 -2.70 0.81 1.80
N ARG A 40 -2.99 1.52 2.90
CA ARG A 40 -4.30 2.13 3.15
C ARG A 40 -4.70 3.05 1.99
N VAL A 41 -3.80 3.96 1.60
CA VAL A 41 -4.04 4.91 0.50
C VAL A 41 -4.19 4.19 -0.83
N THR A 42 -3.32 3.22 -1.12
CA THR A 42 -3.33 2.49 -2.41
C THR A 42 -4.61 1.66 -2.59
N LEU A 43 -5.02 0.92 -1.56
CA LEU A 43 -6.20 0.06 -1.63
C LEU A 43 -7.50 0.87 -1.66
N ASP A 44 -7.57 2.00 -0.95
CA ASP A 44 -8.70 2.94 -1.05
C ASP A 44 -8.79 3.57 -2.45
N ALA A 45 -7.66 4.01 -3.01
CA ALA A 45 -7.63 4.54 -4.38
C ALA A 45 -8.08 3.50 -5.41
N PHE A 46 -7.62 2.26 -5.30
CA PHE A 46 -8.01 1.18 -6.21
C PHE A 46 -9.50 0.84 -6.12
N THR A 47 -10.04 0.71 -4.91
CA THR A 47 -11.47 0.37 -4.75
C THR A 47 -12.39 1.49 -5.24
N ARG A 48 -11.98 2.77 -5.11
CA ARG A 48 -12.67 3.90 -5.73
C ARG A 48 -12.56 3.91 -7.24
N PHE A 49 -11.37 3.64 -7.78
CA PHE A 49 -11.16 3.50 -9.22
C PHE A 49 -12.08 2.43 -9.81
N GLU A 50 -12.10 1.23 -9.22
CA GLU A 50 -12.96 0.14 -9.68
C GLU A 50 -14.43 0.53 -9.61
N PHE A 51 -14.88 1.10 -8.49
CA PHE A 51 -16.27 1.52 -8.32
C PHE A 51 -16.71 2.54 -9.39
N ASN A 52 -15.88 3.54 -9.65
CA ASN A 52 -16.16 4.59 -10.64
C ASN A 52 -16.16 4.08 -12.09
N ASN A 53 -15.51 2.94 -12.34
CA ASN A 53 -15.35 2.34 -13.67
C ASN A 53 -16.13 1.03 -13.83
N ARG A 54 -16.94 0.64 -12.84
CA ARG A 54 -17.50 -0.70 -12.71
C ARG A 54 -18.25 -1.17 -13.96
N ALA A 55 -19.12 -0.33 -14.52
CA ALA A 55 -19.87 -0.65 -15.74
C ALA A 55 -18.96 -1.03 -16.94
N ARG A 56 -17.78 -0.41 -17.06
CA ARG A 56 -16.80 -0.74 -18.09
C ARG A 56 -15.99 -1.99 -17.73
N LEU A 57 -15.59 -2.11 -16.47
CA LEU A 57 -14.70 -3.16 -15.99
C LEU A 57 -15.38 -4.52 -15.84
N ASP A 58 -16.68 -4.56 -15.53
CA ASP A 58 -17.41 -5.82 -15.33
C ASP A 58 -17.37 -6.72 -16.56
N ALA A 59 -17.44 -6.14 -17.77
CA ALA A 59 -17.35 -6.87 -19.02
C ALA A 59 -15.90 -7.10 -19.50
N ALA A 60 -15.03 -6.10 -19.33
CA ALA A 60 -13.69 -6.11 -19.92
C ALA A 60 -12.61 -6.73 -19.04
N ALA A 61 -12.79 -6.69 -17.71
CA ALA A 61 -11.76 -7.02 -16.74
C ALA A 61 -12.38 -7.55 -15.42
N PRO A 62 -13.06 -8.71 -15.43
CA PRO A 62 -13.72 -9.25 -14.24
C PRO A 62 -12.77 -9.50 -13.06
N ALA A 63 -11.48 -9.71 -13.34
CA ALA A 63 -10.43 -9.81 -12.33
C ALA A 63 -10.31 -8.56 -11.44
N VAL A 64 -10.57 -7.36 -11.99
CA VAL A 64 -10.54 -6.10 -11.23
C VAL A 64 -11.64 -6.07 -10.18
N GLY A 65 -12.86 -6.46 -10.56
CA GLY A 65 -13.99 -6.58 -9.64
C GLY A 65 -13.74 -7.62 -8.54
N GLN A 66 -13.18 -8.78 -8.90
CA GLN A 66 -12.82 -9.83 -7.94
C GLN A 66 -11.76 -9.36 -6.92
N ALA A 67 -10.73 -8.66 -7.39
CA ALA A 67 -9.70 -8.10 -6.53
C ALA A 67 -10.25 -7.01 -5.60
N ALA A 68 -11.09 -6.10 -6.13
CA ALA A 68 -11.72 -5.05 -5.33
C ALA A 68 -12.61 -5.64 -4.23
N GLU A 69 -13.35 -6.70 -4.56
CA GLU A 69 -14.21 -7.40 -3.62
C GLU A 69 -13.43 -8.17 -2.55
N LYS A 70 -12.33 -8.84 -2.93
CA LYS A 70 -11.38 -9.42 -1.97
C LYS A 70 -10.85 -8.36 -1.00
N ILE A 71 -10.44 -7.20 -1.50
CA ILE A 71 -9.94 -6.09 -0.68
C ILE A 71 -11.03 -5.57 0.28
N ARG A 72 -12.27 -5.36 -0.19
CA ARG A 72 -13.38 -4.91 0.67
C ARG A 72 -13.65 -5.87 1.82
N ARG A 73 -13.62 -7.18 1.53
CA ARG A 73 -13.86 -8.21 2.54
C ARG A 73 -12.70 -8.35 3.52
N HIS A 74 -11.46 -8.25 3.04
CA HIS A 74 -10.31 -8.74 3.78
C HIS A 74 -9.33 -7.67 4.28
N ALA A 75 -9.34 -6.48 3.70
CA ALA A 75 -8.45 -5.41 4.14
C ALA A 75 -8.63 -5.03 5.63
N PRO A 76 -9.85 -4.98 6.20
CA PRO A 76 -10.03 -4.67 7.62
C PRO A 76 -9.23 -5.59 8.54
N GLU A 77 -9.25 -6.91 8.35
CA GLU A 77 -8.46 -7.82 9.19
C GLU A 77 -6.96 -7.75 8.90
N TRP A 78 -6.54 -7.48 7.66
CA TRP A 78 -5.12 -7.33 7.34
C TRP A 78 -4.52 -6.14 8.09
N PHE A 79 -5.22 -4.99 8.06
CA PHE A 79 -4.79 -3.79 8.79
C PHE A 79 -4.83 -3.99 10.30
N ALA A 80 -5.91 -4.58 10.83
CA ALA A 80 -6.01 -4.89 12.26
C ALA A 80 -4.87 -5.81 12.73
N SER A 81 -4.54 -6.84 11.95
CA SER A 81 -3.44 -7.76 12.24
C SER A 81 -2.09 -7.05 12.23
N ALA A 82 -1.81 -6.25 11.21
CA ALA A 82 -0.55 -5.50 11.11
C ALA A 82 -0.37 -4.52 12.28
N LEU A 83 -1.44 -3.80 12.67
CA LEU A 83 -1.41 -2.89 13.82
C LEU A 83 -1.17 -3.63 15.14
N ARG A 84 -1.85 -4.76 15.36
CA ARG A 84 -1.69 -5.59 16.54
C ARG A 84 -0.27 -6.17 16.64
N LEU A 85 0.28 -6.67 15.55
CA LEU A 85 1.63 -7.24 15.51
C LEU A 85 2.71 -6.17 15.65
N LYS A 86 2.46 -4.95 15.15
CA LYS A 86 3.33 -3.80 15.41
C LYS A 86 3.38 -3.47 16.91
N ALA A 87 2.23 -3.45 17.58
CA ALA A 87 2.16 -3.23 19.02
C ALA A 87 2.93 -4.34 19.78
N ALA A 88 2.69 -5.61 19.44
CA ALA A 88 3.39 -6.75 20.05
C ALA A 88 4.92 -6.66 19.90
N TYR A 89 5.42 -6.25 18.73
CA TYR A 89 6.85 -6.04 18.50
C TYR A 89 7.40 -4.86 19.33
N LYS A 90 6.65 -3.75 19.43
CA LYS A 90 7.04 -2.60 20.25
C LYS A 90 7.14 -2.97 21.74
N ASP A 91 6.22 -3.81 22.21
CA ASP A 91 6.16 -4.30 23.59
C ASP A 91 7.28 -5.32 23.88
N ASN A 92 7.57 -6.22 22.93
CA ASN A 92 8.65 -7.20 23.04
C ASN A 92 9.34 -7.41 21.67
N ARG A 93 10.58 -6.92 21.56
CA ARG A 93 11.39 -6.97 20.32
C ARG A 93 12.07 -8.33 20.13
N SER A 94 11.32 -9.42 20.21
CA SER A 94 11.82 -10.75 19.89
C SER A 94 11.91 -10.96 18.38
N GLN A 95 12.74 -11.91 17.95
CA GLN A 95 12.84 -12.31 16.54
C GLN A 95 11.50 -12.84 16.02
N ASP A 96 10.75 -13.58 16.85
CA ASP A 96 9.43 -14.10 16.48
C ASP A 96 8.42 -12.98 16.24
N ASN A 97 8.37 -11.96 17.11
CA ASN A 97 7.48 -10.82 16.93
C ASN A 97 7.85 -10.00 15.69
N GLN A 98 9.16 -9.86 15.42
CA GLN A 98 9.64 -9.22 14.20
C GLN A 98 9.18 -10.00 12.95
N ALA A 99 9.38 -11.32 12.93
CA ALA A 99 8.97 -12.17 11.81
C ALA A 99 7.46 -12.14 11.56
N ASN A 100 6.66 -12.18 12.64
CA ASN A 100 5.21 -12.07 12.55
C ASN A 100 4.78 -10.71 11.98
N LEU A 101 5.38 -9.61 12.46
CA LEU A 101 5.12 -8.28 11.91
C LEU A 101 5.49 -8.20 10.43
N LEU A 102 6.68 -8.65 10.04
CA LEU A 102 7.13 -8.64 8.64
C LEU A 102 6.20 -9.45 7.74
N THR A 103 5.67 -10.57 8.23
CA THR A 103 4.69 -11.39 7.49
C THR A 103 3.39 -10.63 7.24
N ALA A 104 2.86 -9.93 8.25
CA ALA A 104 1.66 -9.10 8.09
C ALA A 104 1.90 -7.90 7.15
N ILE A 105 3.09 -7.30 7.20
CA ILE A 105 3.49 -6.25 6.27
C ILE A 105 3.58 -6.76 4.84
N ALA A 106 4.10 -7.97 4.61
CA ALA A 106 4.17 -8.57 3.28
C ALA A 106 2.78 -8.78 2.65
N VAL A 107 1.76 -9.12 3.44
CA VAL A 107 0.37 -9.23 2.96
C VAL A 107 -0.13 -7.89 2.41
N LEU A 108 0.10 -6.80 3.15
CA LEU A 108 -0.30 -5.45 2.71
C LEU A 108 0.46 -5.00 1.46
N GLN A 109 1.76 -5.30 1.37
CA GLN A 109 2.57 -4.99 0.19
C GLN A 109 2.08 -5.75 -1.04
N GLN A 110 1.80 -7.05 -0.91
CA GLN A 110 1.30 -7.86 -2.01
C GLN A 110 -0.05 -7.34 -2.52
N ALA A 111 -0.99 -7.06 -1.62
CA ALA A 111 -2.29 -6.50 -2.00
C ALA A 111 -2.14 -5.12 -2.68
N SER A 112 -1.23 -4.28 -2.19
CA SER A 112 -0.97 -2.96 -2.78
C SER A 112 -0.35 -3.07 -4.17
N ALA A 113 0.59 -4.00 -4.37
CA ALA A 113 1.22 -4.25 -5.67
C ALA A 113 0.19 -4.78 -6.70
N GLU A 114 -0.65 -5.74 -6.28
CA GLU A 114 -1.75 -6.26 -7.10
C GLU A 114 -2.72 -5.14 -7.52
N ALA A 115 -3.19 -4.34 -6.55
CA ALA A 115 -4.09 -3.22 -6.79
C ALA A 115 -3.48 -2.17 -7.72
N ALA A 116 -2.21 -1.80 -7.52
CA ALA A 116 -1.51 -0.84 -8.37
C ALA A 116 -1.35 -1.36 -9.81
N ALA A 117 -1.00 -2.64 -9.99
CA ALA A 117 -0.86 -3.26 -11.30
C ALA A 117 -2.20 -3.30 -12.05
N LEU A 118 -3.29 -3.70 -11.38
CA LEU A 118 -4.63 -3.73 -11.95
C LEU A 118 -5.12 -2.32 -12.32
N THR A 119 -4.81 -1.32 -11.49
CA THR A 119 -5.13 0.07 -11.83
C THR A 119 -4.38 0.50 -13.09
N ALA A 120 -3.05 0.30 -13.14
CA ALA A 120 -2.22 0.72 -14.27
C ALA A 120 -2.61 0.04 -15.60
N ALA A 121 -3.06 -1.22 -15.55
CA ALA A 121 -3.49 -1.95 -16.74
C ALA A 121 -4.82 -1.45 -17.34
N HIS A 122 -5.60 -0.68 -16.58
CA HIS A 122 -6.97 -0.31 -16.93
C HIS A 122 -7.31 1.18 -16.77
N GLN A 123 -6.31 2.03 -16.54
CA GLN A 123 -6.43 3.49 -16.57
C GLN A 123 -6.65 4.04 -17.98
#